data_AF-E3LRC7-F1
#
_entry.id   AF-E3LRC7-F1
#
_cell.length_a   1.000
_cell.length_b   1.000
_cell.length_c   1.000
_cell.angle_alpha   90.00
_cell.angle_beta   90.00
_cell.angle_gamma   90.00
#
_symmetry.space_group_name_H-M   'P 1'
#
loop_
_entity.id
_entity.type
_entity.pdbx_description
1 polymer ?
#
loop_
_entity_poly.entity_id
_entity_poly.type
_entity_poly.pdbx_seq_one_letter_code
_entity_poly.pdbx_strand_id
1 'polypeptide(L)'
;MPLPSFIIILIFVIPELKSLDVDLGGLVKQTVAGNERALHNCSVDQDQVLQQCYINMFISYGLNVTSLPSAEDDPFKSIRYDATGMCSSYSALRHCHSDVIDSCLNYNTFNAIFGSETNAAYYISQTAFLQFYCDYGADFVAYYECMQAVSLNDLTDTIYTECSVLEVGSCDSVSSATQCERAVVRKSCGKSGVKSYCQYQKILTHMTGWNFCEYMPCVNSSKSTNVLLLILFCFTRFF
;
A
#
# COMPACT_ATOMS: atom_id res chain seq x y z
N MET A 1 -31.76 -1.85 -51.68
CA MET A 1 -30.76 -0.85 -51.24
C MET A 1 -30.28 -1.28 -49.86
N PRO A 2 -29.05 -1.80 -49.70
CA PRO A 2 -28.55 -2.21 -48.39
C PRO A 2 -27.90 -1.02 -47.67
N LEU A 3 -28.18 -0.86 -46.37
CA LEU A 3 -27.48 0.08 -45.48
C LEU A 3 -26.01 -0.34 -45.34
N PRO A 4 -25.05 0.60 -45.33
CA PRO A 4 -23.68 0.28 -44.99
C PRO A 4 -23.56 0.07 -43.47
N SER A 5 -23.09 -1.11 -43.07
CA SER A 5 -22.67 -1.41 -41.71
C SER A 5 -21.42 -0.59 -41.37
N PHE A 6 -21.55 0.42 -40.52
CA PHE A 6 -20.40 1.12 -39.96
C PHE A 6 -19.82 0.29 -38.80
N ILE A 7 -18.69 -0.36 -39.06
CA ILE A 7 -17.84 -0.93 -38.00
C ILE A 7 -17.07 0.23 -37.38
N ILE A 8 -17.50 0.66 -36.19
CA ILE A 8 -16.73 1.61 -35.38
C ILE A 8 -15.61 0.82 -34.71
N ILE A 9 -14.40 0.90 -35.30
CA ILE A 9 -13.19 0.41 -34.65
C ILE A 9 -12.78 1.45 -33.60
N LEU A 10 -13.18 1.20 -32.35
CA LEU A 10 -12.67 1.92 -31.18
C LEU A 10 -11.21 1.51 -30.96
N ILE A 11 -10.29 2.28 -31.53
CA ILE A 11 -8.87 2.20 -31.21
C ILE A 11 -8.70 2.77 -29.80
N PHE A 12 -8.66 1.91 -28.79
CA PHE A 12 -8.15 2.27 -27.48
C PHE A 12 -6.65 2.52 -27.63
N VAL A 13 -6.28 3.80 -27.75
CA VAL A 13 -4.89 4.23 -27.55
C VAL A 13 -4.62 4.03 -26.07
N ILE A 14 -4.02 2.89 -25.71
CA ILE A 14 -3.41 2.70 -24.40
C ILE A 14 -2.21 3.66 -24.39
N PRO A 15 -2.23 4.73 -23.58
CA PRO A 15 -1.04 5.56 -23.47
C PRO A 15 0.10 4.67 -22.99
N GLU A 16 1.22 4.69 -23.71
CA GLU A 16 2.48 4.10 -23.25
C GLU A 16 2.70 4.57 -21.80
N LEU A 17 2.69 3.63 -20.86
CA LEU A 17 3.08 3.85 -19.46
C LEU A 17 4.57 4.22 -19.43
N LYS A 18 4.89 5.46 -19.81
CA LYS A 18 6.20 6.06 -19.55
C LYS A 18 6.37 6.14 -18.04
N SER A 19 7.27 5.31 -17.53
CA SER A 19 7.83 5.27 -16.18
C SER A 19 6.82 5.45 -15.03
N LEU A 20 6.42 4.33 -14.41
CA LEU A 20 5.89 4.26 -13.05
C LEU A 20 6.97 4.68 -12.01
N ASP A 21 7.58 5.85 -12.20
CA ASP A 21 8.59 6.47 -11.31
C ASP A 21 7.96 7.53 -10.39
N VAL A 22 6.62 7.59 -10.34
CA VAL A 22 5.95 8.36 -9.30
C VAL A 22 6.15 7.61 -8.00
N ASP A 23 6.84 8.25 -7.05
CA ASP A 23 7.00 7.74 -5.68
C ASP A 23 5.61 7.58 -5.05
N LEU A 24 5.15 6.34 -4.98
CA LEU A 24 3.83 6.02 -4.41
C LEU A 24 3.86 5.93 -2.90
N GLY A 25 5.04 6.06 -2.27
CA GLY A 25 5.24 6.01 -0.83
C GLY A 25 4.49 7.11 -0.06
N GLY A 26 3.92 8.09 -0.74
CA GLY A 26 3.26 9.25 -0.14
C GLY A 26 4.05 10.52 -0.35
N LEU A 27 3.54 11.62 0.21
CA LEU A 27 4.16 12.94 0.13
C LEU A 27 5.35 13.07 1.05
N VAL A 28 5.24 12.47 2.23
CA VAL A 28 6.40 12.15 3.03
C VAL A 28 7.01 10.94 2.32
N LYS A 29 8.30 11.02 1.95
CA LYS A 29 9.08 9.81 1.64
C LYS A 29 8.95 8.91 2.87
N GLN A 30 7.98 8.02 2.84
CA GLN A 30 7.70 7.09 3.92
C GLN A 30 8.80 6.02 3.89
N THR A 31 10.03 6.42 4.20
CA THR A 31 10.90 5.57 5.00
C THR A 31 10.28 5.56 6.39
N VAL A 32 9.10 4.96 6.54
CA VAL A 32 8.56 4.72 7.87
C VAL A 32 9.47 3.65 8.45
N ALA A 33 10.40 4.07 9.31
CA ALA A 33 10.97 3.18 10.29
C ALA A 33 9.77 2.43 10.88
N GLY A 34 9.72 1.11 10.72
CA GLY A 34 8.55 0.40 11.18
C GLY A 34 8.44 0.47 12.69
N ASN A 35 7.26 0.14 13.21
CA ASN A 35 7.03 0.17 14.64
C ASN A 35 7.82 -0.97 15.32
N GLU A 36 9.04 -0.68 15.79
CA GLU A 36 9.87 -1.68 16.50
C GLU A 36 9.16 -2.28 17.72
N ARG A 37 8.15 -1.59 18.28
CA ARG A 37 7.34 -2.08 19.40
C ARG A 37 6.27 -3.08 18.98
N ALA A 38 5.96 -3.22 17.69
CA ALA A 38 5.07 -4.27 17.22
C ALA A 38 5.73 -5.63 17.47
N LEU A 39 5.00 -6.61 18.02
CA LEU A 39 5.62 -7.91 18.28
C LEU A 39 5.90 -8.62 16.95
N HIS A 40 7.12 -9.15 16.78
CA HIS A 40 7.36 -10.19 15.80
C HIS A 40 6.60 -11.44 16.24
N ASN A 41 5.54 -11.77 15.52
CA ASN A 41 4.59 -12.82 15.88
C ASN A 41 4.58 -13.98 14.89
N CYS A 42 5.49 -13.99 13.91
CA CYS A 42 5.74 -15.17 13.08
C CYS A 42 6.66 -16.15 13.84
N SER A 43 6.50 -17.45 13.56
CA SER A 43 7.47 -18.47 13.96
C SER A 43 8.65 -18.51 12.99
N VAL A 44 9.76 -19.12 13.40
CA VAL A 44 10.94 -19.31 12.54
C VAL A 44 10.59 -20.08 11.25
N ASP A 45 9.72 -21.09 11.34
CA ASP A 45 9.27 -21.85 10.17
C ASP A 45 8.44 -20.98 9.22
N GLN A 46 7.61 -20.08 9.76
CA GLN A 46 6.82 -19.13 8.97
C GLN A 46 7.71 -18.13 8.22
N ASP A 47 8.77 -17.65 8.86
CA ASP A 47 9.75 -16.76 8.23
C ASP A 47 10.48 -17.44 7.06
N GLN A 48 10.92 -18.68 7.25
CA GLN A 48 11.59 -19.45 6.21
C GLN A 48 10.69 -19.71 5.01
N VAL A 49 9.40 -20.03 5.25
CA VAL A 49 8.44 -20.23 4.17
C VAL A 49 8.20 -18.91 3.42
N LEU A 50 7.97 -17.80 4.13
CA LEU A 50 7.78 -16.50 3.51
C LEU A 50 8.98 -16.07 2.67
N GLN A 51 10.20 -16.28 3.18
CA GLN A 51 11.44 -16.09 2.42
C GLN A 51 11.43 -16.90 1.12
N GLN A 52 11.09 -18.19 1.19
CA GLN A 52 11.03 -19.05 0.00
C GLN A 52 9.95 -18.60 -0.98
N CYS A 53 8.82 -18.06 -0.50
CA CYS A 53 7.76 -17.51 -1.35
C CYS A 53 8.26 -16.33 -2.20
N TYR A 54 8.99 -15.39 -1.59
CA TYR A 54 9.61 -14.28 -2.32
C TYR A 54 10.65 -14.77 -3.33
N ILE A 55 11.51 -15.73 -2.95
CA ILE A 55 12.50 -16.33 -3.86
C ILE A 55 11.81 -16.96 -5.07
N ASN A 56 10.76 -17.75 -4.86
CA ASN A 56 10.01 -18.40 -5.93
C ASN A 56 9.34 -17.38 -6.86
N MET A 57 8.79 -16.30 -6.29
CA MET A 57 8.24 -15.19 -7.08
C MET A 57 9.32 -14.57 -7.98
N PHE A 58 10.50 -14.25 -7.44
CA PHE A 58 11.58 -13.68 -8.25
C PHE A 58 12.09 -14.63 -9.33
N ILE A 59 12.23 -15.93 -9.03
CA ILE A 59 12.60 -16.95 -10.01
C ILE A 59 11.58 -17.01 -11.15
N SER A 60 10.28 -16.89 -10.85
CA SER A 60 9.23 -16.89 -11.89
C SER A 60 9.33 -15.70 -12.86
N TYR A 61 9.99 -14.60 -12.44
CA TYR A 61 10.33 -13.45 -13.27
C TYR A 61 11.74 -13.51 -13.87
N GLY A 62 12.39 -14.67 -13.83
CA GLY A 62 13.68 -14.91 -14.48
C GLY A 62 14.89 -14.45 -13.68
N LEU A 63 14.73 -14.07 -12.40
CA LEU A 63 15.87 -13.79 -11.53
C LEU A 63 16.52 -15.11 -11.10
N ASN A 64 17.81 -15.26 -11.35
CA ASN A 64 18.58 -16.42 -10.88
C ASN A 64 19.09 -16.16 -9.45
N VAL A 65 18.21 -16.33 -8.46
CA VAL A 65 18.49 -16.04 -7.06
C VAL A 65 18.28 -17.29 -6.19
N THR A 66 19.18 -17.50 -5.24
CA THR A 66 19.09 -18.55 -4.21
C THR A 66 18.83 -17.98 -2.82
N SER A 67 18.79 -16.66 -2.70
CA SER A 67 18.53 -15.90 -1.49
C SER A 67 17.76 -14.62 -1.87
N LEU A 68 17.28 -13.87 -0.88
CA LEU A 68 16.53 -12.65 -1.14
C LEU A 68 17.48 -11.57 -1.69
N PRO A 69 17.19 -11.01 -2.87
CA PRO A 69 18.01 -9.97 -3.47
C PRO A 69 17.99 -8.67 -2.65
N SER A 70 19.06 -7.88 -2.77
CA SER A 70 19.17 -6.58 -2.11
C SER A 70 18.15 -5.59 -2.67
N ALA A 71 17.70 -4.64 -1.85
CA ALA A 71 16.88 -3.52 -2.33
C ALA A 71 17.58 -2.69 -3.41
N GLU A 72 18.91 -2.61 -3.38
CA GLU A 72 19.72 -1.86 -4.34
C GLU A 72 19.59 -2.41 -5.78
N ASP A 73 19.29 -3.70 -5.93
CA ASP A 73 19.14 -4.37 -7.23
C ASP A 73 17.75 -4.15 -7.85
N ASP A 74 16.83 -3.53 -7.12
CA ASP A 74 15.42 -3.33 -7.47
C ASP A 74 14.74 -4.59 -8.05
N PRO A 75 14.68 -5.70 -7.28
CA PRO A 75 14.21 -7.01 -7.77
C PRO A 75 12.73 -7.01 -8.21
N PHE A 76 11.92 -6.06 -7.77
CA PHE A 76 10.52 -5.94 -8.19
C PHE A 76 10.34 -5.24 -9.54
N LYS A 77 11.40 -4.68 -10.14
CA LYS A 77 11.32 -3.93 -11.41
C LYS A 77 10.59 -4.67 -12.52
N SER A 78 10.99 -5.92 -12.78
CA SER A 78 10.37 -6.75 -13.82
C SER A 78 8.91 -7.08 -13.51
N ILE A 79 8.57 -7.21 -12.22
CA ILE A 79 7.20 -7.47 -11.75
C ILE A 79 6.33 -6.24 -12.01
N ARG A 80 6.81 -5.04 -11.67
CA ARG A 80 6.07 -3.78 -11.87
C ARG A 80 5.81 -3.45 -13.34
N TYR A 81 6.68 -3.90 -14.26
CA TYR A 81 6.47 -3.72 -15.70
C TYR A 81 5.53 -4.76 -16.33
N ASP A 82 5.21 -5.83 -15.63
CA ASP A 82 4.29 -6.86 -16.09
C ASP A 82 2.86 -6.60 -15.56
N ALA A 83 2.20 -5.59 -16.11
CA ALA A 83 0.84 -5.21 -15.69
C ALA A 83 -0.18 -6.37 -15.80
N THR A 84 0.08 -7.37 -16.63
CA THR A 84 -0.82 -8.52 -16.82
C THR A 84 -0.57 -9.63 -15.81
N GLY A 85 0.70 -9.97 -15.55
CA GLY A 85 1.07 -11.06 -14.64
C GLY A 85 1.30 -10.63 -13.19
N MET A 86 1.51 -9.33 -12.91
CA MET A 86 1.83 -8.81 -11.57
C MET A 86 0.83 -9.29 -10.49
N CYS A 87 -0.47 -9.29 -10.77
CA CYS A 87 -1.47 -9.75 -9.81
C CYS A 87 -1.57 -11.27 -9.67
N SER A 88 -1.20 -12.03 -10.70
CA SER A 88 -1.05 -13.48 -10.57
C SER A 88 0.09 -13.81 -9.61
N SER A 89 1.19 -13.07 -9.72
CA SER A 89 2.38 -13.23 -8.89
C SER A 89 2.15 -12.78 -7.45
N TYR A 90 1.46 -11.65 -7.25
CA TYR A 90 1.00 -11.23 -5.92
C TYR A 90 0.02 -12.24 -5.31
N SER A 91 -0.92 -12.76 -6.10
CA SER A 91 -1.84 -13.81 -5.63
C SER A 91 -1.09 -15.08 -5.24
N ALA A 92 -0.04 -15.48 -5.98
CA ALA A 92 0.81 -16.60 -5.63
C ALA A 92 1.58 -16.34 -4.34
N LEU A 93 2.16 -15.15 -4.15
CA LEU A 93 2.80 -14.74 -2.90
C LEU A 93 1.80 -14.80 -1.73
N ARG A 94 0.59 -14.28 -1.92
CA ARG A 94 -0.51 -14.29 -0.94
C ARG A 94 -0.95 -15.71 -0.58
N HIS A 95 -1.07 -16.60 -1.57
CA HIS A 95 -1.45 -18.00 -1.35
C HIS A 95 -0.33 -18.82 -0.74
N CYS A 96 0.93 -18.50 -1.07
CA CYS A 96 2.10 -19.24 -0.62
C CYS A 96 2.16 -19.35 0.90
N HIS A 97 1.61 -18.37 1.62
CA HIS A 97 1.23 -18.55 3.02
C HIS A 97 0.22 -17.49 3.51
N SER A 98 -1.07 -17.66 3.19
CA SER A 98 -2.12 -16.66 3.53
C SER A 98 -2.16 -16.29 5.01
N ASP A 99 -1.98 -17.28 5.91
CA ASP A 99 -1.94 -17.03 7.35
C ASP A 99 -0.77 -16.11 7.77
N VAL A 100 0.35 -16.09 7.05
CA VAL A 100 1.50 -15.24 7.42
C VAL A 100 1.26 -13.81 6.99
N ILE A 101 0.82 -13.61 5.75
CA ILE A 101 0.56 -12.29 5.18
C ILE A 101 -0.57 -11.58 5.92
N ASP A 102 -1.62 -12.32 6.32
CA ASP A 102 -2.78 -11.71 6.98
C ASP A 102 -2.63 -11.61 8.51
N SER A 103 -1.75 -12.40 9.17
CA SER A 103 -1.68 -12.43 10.64
C SER A 103 -0.36 -11.97 11.27
N CYS A 104 0.77 -12.12 10.59
CA CYS A 104 2.08 -11.86 11.20
C CYS A 104 3.04 -11.00 10.35
N LEU A 105 2.64 -10.61 9.15
CA LEU A 105 3.43 -9.74 8.29
C LEU A 105 3.43 -8.29 8.78
N ASN A 106 4.45 -7.94 9.55
CA ASN A 106 4.74 -6.58 9.99
C ASN A 106 6.24 -6.25 9.80
N TYR A 107 6.64 -5.04 10.19
CA TYR A 107 8.01 -4.58 10.02
C TYR A 107 9.05 -5.50 10.62
N ASN A 108 8.80 -6.05 11.81
CA ASN A 108 9.77 -6.91 12.47
C ASN A 108 9.92 -8.27 11.76
N THR A 109 8.86 -8.77 11.12
CA THR A 109 8.93 -9.92 10.21
C THR A 109 9.75 -9.60 8.95
N PHE A 110 9.53 -8.44 8.34
CA PHE A 110 10.37 -7.99 7.22
C PHE A 110 11.83 -7.81 7.64
N ASN A 111 12.11 -7.21 8.80
CA ASN A 111 13.47 -7.02 9.28
C ASN A 111 14.15 -8.36 9.59
N ALA A 112 13.42 -9.35 10.15
CA ALA A 112 13.93 -10.69 10.39
C ALA A 112 14.32 -11.42 9.11
N ILE A 113 13.51 -11.30 8.06
CA ILE A 113 13.69 -12.03 6.79
C ILE A 113 14.69 -11.35 5.84
N PHE A 114 14.70 -10.01 5.81
CA PHE A 114 15.49 -9.23 4.85
C PHE A 114 16.79 -8.65 5.43
N GLY A 115 17.02 -8.82 6.74
CA GLY A 115 18.31 -8.65 7.42
C GLY A 115 18.83 -7.21 7.54
N SER A 116 18.08 -6.22 7.06
CA SER A 116 18.38 -4.80 7.25
C SER A 116 17.12 -3.95 7.17
N GLU A 117 17.14 -2.79 7.84
CA GLU A 117 16.06 -1.80 7.78
C GLU A 117 15.82 -1.31 6.35
N THR A 118 16.89 -1.03 5.59
CA THR A 118 16.78 -0.59 4.19
C THR A 118 16.04 -1.61 3.33
N ASN A 119 16.41 -2.90 3.44
CA ASN A 119 15.70 -3.94 2.71
C ASN A 119 14.26 -4.07 3.22
N ALA A 120 14.04 -4.12 4.53
CA ALA A 120 12.70 -4.24 5.10
C ALA A 120 11.77 -3.13 4.60
N ALA A 121 12.20 -1.87 4.64
CA ALA A 121 11.43 -0.72 4.17
C ALA A 121 11.12 -0.82 2.66
N TYR A 122 12.11 -1.19 1.85
CA TYR A 122 11.91 -1.40 0.41
C TYR A 122 10.88 -2.50 0.15
N TYR A 123 11.04 -3.68 0.76
CA TYR A 123 10.14 -4.83 0.54
C TYR A 123 8.73 -4.57 1.07
N ILE A 124 8.57 -3.84 2.17
CA ILE A 124 7.26 -3.35 2.65
C ILE A 124 6.61 -2.48 1.59
N SER A 125 7.33 -1.45 1.09
CA SER A 125 6.81 -0.53 0.09
C SER A 125 6.38 -1.25 -1.20
N GLN A 126 7.23 -2.16 -1.70
CA GLN A 126 6.91 -2.94 -2.91
C GLN A 126 5.74 -3.89 -2.69
N THR A 127 5.66 -4.57 -1.54
CA THR A 127 4.56 -5.49 -1.24
C THR A 127 3.24 -4.75 -1.05
N ALA A 128 3.27 -3.59 -0.39
CA ALA A 128 2.11 -2.72 -0.22
C ALA A 128 1.62 -2.17 -1.57
N PHE A 129 2.54 -1.79 -2.47
CA PHE A 129 2.22 -1.39 -3.84
C PHE A 129 1.48 -2.51 -4.59
N LEU A 130 2.03 -3.73 -4.57
CA LEU A 130 1.42 -4.89 -5.24
C LEU A 130 0.02 -5.17 -4.69
N GLN A 131 -0.14 -5.16 -3.36
CA GLN A 131 -1.43 -5.35 -2.73
C GLN A 131 -2.43 -4.26 -3.13
N PHE A 132 -2.01 -2.99 -3.10
CA PHE A 132 -2.90 -1.90 -3.42
C PHE A 132 -3.36 -1.92 -4.88
N TYR A 133 -2.42 -2.20 -5.79
CA TYR A 133 -2.75 -2.36 -7.20
C TYR A 133 -3.73 -3.53 -7.44
N CYS A 134 -3.47 -4.69 -6.84
CA CYS A 134 -4.22 -5.91 -7.14
C CYS A 134 -5.56 -6.01 -6.41
N ASP A 135 -5.63 -5.61 -5.15
CA ASP A 135 -6.86 -5.68 -4.35
C ASP A 135 -7.76 -4.44 -4.56
N TYR A 136 -7.18 -3.30 -4.96
CA TYR A 136 -7.87 -2.01 -5.02
C TYR A 136 -7.60 -1.22 -6.31
N GLY A 137 -7.47 -1.88 -7.46
CA GLY A 137 -7.03 -1.27 -8.73
C GLY A 137 -7.70 0.06 -9.12
N ALA A 138 -9.01 0.23 -8.91
CA ALA A 138 -9.67 1.51 -9.17
C ALA A 138 -9.26 2.63 -8.18
N ASP A 139 -9.12 2.30 -6.90
CA ASP A 139 -8.61 3.24 -5.89
C ASP A 139 -7.12 3.52 -6.15
N PHE A 140 -6.34 2.55 -6.62
CA PHE A 140 -4.94 2.72 -7.04
C PHE A 140 -4.79 3.78 -8.14
N VAL A 141 -5.56 3.67 -9.24
CA VAL A 141 -5.50 4.64 -10.34
C VAL A 141 -5.83 6.05 -9.82
N ALA A 142 -6.90 6.18 -9.04
CA ALA A 142 -7.29 7.47 -8.47
C ALA A 142 -6.24 8.04 -7.49
N TYR A 143 -5.56 7.18 -6.72
CA TYR A 143 -4.44 7.59 -5.87
C TYR A 143 -3.25 8.05 -6.70
N TYR A 144 -2.88 7.30 -7.73
CA TYR A 144 -1.76 7.62 -8.61
C TYR A 144 -1.95 8.96 -9.34
N GLU A 145 -3.14 9.18 -9.91
CA GLU A 145 -3.51 10.46 -10.53
C GLU A 145 -3.47 11.61 -9.51
N CYS A 146 -3.96 11.34 -8.29
CA CYS A 146 -3.92 12.31 -7.21
C CYS A 146 -2.48 12.68 -6.81
N MET A 147 -1.58 11.70 -6.66
CA MET A 147 -0.19 11.96 -6.28
C MET A 147 0.56 12.75 -7.36
N GLN A 148 0.25 12.53 -8.64
CA GLN A 148 0.76 13.40 -9.71
C GLN A 148 0.27 14.85 -9.57
N ALA A 149 -1.05 15.05 -9.34
CA ALA A 149 -1.61 16.38 -9.14
C ALA A 149 -1.01 17.08 -7.92
N VAL A 150 -0.79 16.33 -6.85
CA VAL A 150 -0.13 16.76 -5.62
C VAL A 150 1.31 17.20 -5.92
N SER A 151 2.11 16.38 -6.62
CA SER A 151 3.48 16.70 -7.01
C SER A 151 3.59 17.96 -7.88
N LEU A 152 2.63 18.19 -8.77
CA LEU A 152 2.57 19.41 -9.58
C LEU A 152 2.26 20.68 -8.76
N ASN A 153 1.55 20.54 -7.64
CA ASN A 153 1.18 21.65 -6.76
C ASN A 153 2.22 21.94 -5.64
N ASP A 154 3.14 20.99 -5.42
CA ASP A 154 4.19 21.01 -4.38
C ASP A 154 5.12 22.24 -4.48
N LEU A 155 5.22 22.86 -5.67
CA LEU A 155 6.04 24.05 -5.90
C LEU A 155 5.42 25.38 -5.38
N THR A 156 4.19 25.37 -4.84
CA THR A 156 3.46 26.62 -4.54
C THR A 156 2.72 26.67 -3.20
N ASP A 157 2.69 25.60 -2.41
CA ASP A 157 1.74 25.47 -1.30
C ASP A 157 2.41 25.12 0.04
N THR A 158 2.26 26.01 1.03
CA THR A 158 2.94 25.94 2.35
C THR A 158 2.58 24.70 3.17
N ILE A 159 1.38 24.13 2.96
CA ILE A 159 0.94 22.93 3.69
C ILE A 159 1.82 21.72 3.33
N TYR A 160 2.38 21.66 2.12
CA TYR A 160 3.26 20.58 1.68
C TYR A 160 4.63 20.64 2.39
N THR A 161 5.17 21.84 2.56
CA THR A 161 6.43 22.07 3.27
C THR A 161 6.31 21.70 4.76
N GLU A 162 5.13 21.89 5.36
CA GLU A 162 4.86 21.50 6.75
C GLU A 162 4.72 19.98 6.93
N CYS A 163 4.13 19.27 5.97
CA CYS A 163 4.00 17.80 6.06
C CYS A 163 5.33 17.07 5.82
N SER A 164 6.19 17.57 4.93
CA SER A 164 7.44 16.91 4.51
C SER A 164 8.57 16.91 5.56
N VAL A 165 8.42 17.66 6.65
CA VAL A 165 9.41 17.78 7.74
C VAL A 165 9.02 17.01 9.00
N LEU A 166 7.91 16.26 8.99
CA LEU A 166 7.48 15.49 10.15
C LEU A 166 8.34 14.23 10.30
N GLU A 167 9.12 14.18 11.38
CA GLU A 167 9.84 12.97 11.78
C GLU A 167 8.85 11.90 12.22
N VAL A 168 9.06 10.66 11.78
CA VAL A 168 8.19 9.52 12.07
C VAL A 168 8.92 8.52 12.96
N GLY A 169 8.30 8.14 14.08
CA GLY A 169 8.90 7.18 15.03
C GLY A 169 8.05 6.85 16.27
N SER A 170 6.81 7.34 16.32
CA SER A 170 5.86 7.13 17.41
C SER A 170 4.43 7.10 16.85
N CYS A 171 3.48 6.51 17.57
CA CYS A 171 2.07 6.54 17.17
C CYS A 171 1.56 7.97 16.90
N ASP A 172 1.94 8.94 17.73
CA ASP A 172 1.49 10.32 17.60
C ASP A 172 2.10 11.02 16.37
N SER A 173 3.38 10.77 16.09
CA SER A 173 4.06 11.34 14.92
C SER A 173 3.53 10.76 13.62
N VAL A 174 3.34 9.44 13.54
CA VAL A 174 2.73 8.79 12.37
C VAL A 174 1.31 9.30 12.17
N SER A 175 0.50 9.37 13.24
CA SER A 175 -0.88 9.89 13.16
C SER A 175 -0.90 11.33 12.64
N SER A 176 0.00 12.18 13.13
CA SER A 176 0.10 13.58 12.72
C SER A 176 0.52 13.70 11.25
N ALA A 177 1.50 12.90 10.81
CA ALA A 177 1.93 12.84 9.42
C ALA A 177 0.79 12.38 8.50
N THR A 178 0.12 11.28 8.83
CA THR A 178 -1.03 10.78 8.07
C THR A 178 -2.18 11.79 8.01
N GLN A 179 -2.42 12.53 9.09
CA GLN A 179 -3.42 13.60 9.11
C GLN A 179 -3.05 14.76 8.17
N CYS A 180 -1.77 15.16 8.16
CA CYS A 180 -1.24 16.20 7.31
C CYS A 180 -1.37 15.81 5.82
N GLU A 181 -0.87 14.63 5.45
CA GLU A 181 -0.96 14.10 4.08
C GLU A 181 -2.41 13.97 3.61
N ARG A 182 -3.31 13.48 4.47
CA ARG A 182 -4.74 13.41 4.17
C ARG A 182 -5.35 14.79 3.89
N ALA A 183 -4.90 15.84 4.57
CA ALA A 183 -5.36 17.20 4.32
C ALA A 183 -4.88 17.71 2.94
N VAL A 184 -3.62 17.43 2.59
CA VAL A 184 -3.07 17.73 1.26
C VAL A 184 -3.84 16.99 0.17
N VAL A 185 -4.02 15.68 0.31
CA VAL A 185 -4.81 14.86 -0.62
C VAL A 185 -6.23 15.40 -0.79
N ARG A 186 -6.87 15.80 0.32
CA ARG A 186 -8.21 16.39 0.28
C ARG A 186 -8.25 17.70 -0.51
N LYS A 187 -7.22 18.54 -0.35
CA LYS A 187 -7.12 19.83 -1.04
C LYS A 187 -6.91 19.63 -2.55
N SER A 188 -6.01 18.72 -2.92
CA SER A 188 -5.61 18.50 -4.31
C SER A 188 -6.61 17.66 -5.10
N CYS A 189 -7.23 16.68 -4.46
CA CYS A 189 -7.95 15.59 -5.14
C CYS A 189 -9.37 15.36 -4.60
N GLY A 190 -9.81 16.16 -3.63
CA GLY A 190 -11.13 16.06 -3.03
C GLY A 190 -11.37 14.78 -2.23
N LYS A 191 -12.65 14.48 -1.97
CA LYS A 191 -13.06 13.34 -1.12
C LYS A 191 -12.70 11.98 -1.70
N SER A 192 -12.69 11.84 -3.03
CA SER A 192 -12.34 10.58 -3.69
C SER A 192 -10.87 10.24 -3.50
N GLY A 193 -9.96 11.21 -3.69
CA GLY A 193 -8.54 11.01 -3.41
C GLY A 193 -8.27 10.62 -1.96
N VAL A 194 -9.00 11.21 -1.01
CA VAL A 194 -8.90 10.83 0.43
C VAL A 194 -9.28 9.38 0.65
N LYS A 195 -10.33 8.88 -0.03
CA LYS A 195 -10.72 7.47 0.07
C LYS A 195 -9.57 6.57 -0.39
N SER A 196 -9.01 6.83 -1.57
CA SER A 196 -7.92 6.03 -2.13
C SER A 196 -6.65 6.08 -1.28
N TYR A 197 -6.23 7.29 -0.86
CA TYR A 197 -5.12 7.48 0.09
C TYR A 197 -5.34 6.66 1.36
N CYS A 198 -6.54 6.72 1.95
CA CYS A 198 -6.82 5.96 3.16
C CYS A 198 -6.83 4.44 2.97
N GLN A 199 -7.14 3.94 1.77
CA GLN A 199 -7.00 2.50 1.49
C GLN A 199 -5.54 2.09 1.45
N TYR A 200 -4.70 2.88 0.79
CA TYR A 200 -3.26 2.63 0.75
C TYR A 200 -2.62 2.69 2.14
N GLN A 201 -2.96 3.72 2.94
CA GLN A 201 -2.44 3.85 4.31
C GLN A 201 -2.85 2.71 5.24
N LYS A 202 -4.02 2.07 5.06
CA LYS A 202 -4.37 0.87 5.83
C LYS A 202 -3.42 -0.30 5.55
N ILE A 203 -3.02 -0.47 4.29
CA ILE A 203 -2.06 -1.52 3.90
C ILE A 203 -0.70 -1.22 4.51
N LEU A 204 -0.19 0.00 4.31
CA LEU A 204 1.12 0.41 4.84
C LEU A 204 1.18 0.33 6.36
N THR A 205 0.19 0.88 7.08
CA THR A 205 0.17 0.85 8.56
C THR A 205 0.06 -0.55 9.12
N HIS A 206 -0.56 -1.49 8.41
CA HIS A 206 -0.53 -2.91 8.78
C HIS A 206 0.88 -3.49 8.63
N MET A 207 1.48 -3.38 7.44
CA MET A 207 2.80 -3.95 7.15
C MET A 207 3.94 -3.30 7.95
N THR A 208 3.76 -2.06 8.41
CA THR A 208 4.73 -1.36 9.27
C THR A 208 4.46 -1.54 10.76
N GLY A 209 3.32 -2.15 11.15
CA GLY A 209 2.93 -2.35 12.54
C GLY A 209 2.40 -1.10 13.26
N TRP A 210 2.07 -0.03 12.54
CA TRP A 210 1.46 1.18 13.08
C TRP A 210 -0.06 1.06 13.29
N ASN A 211 -0.70 0.05 12.73
CA ASN A 211 -2.12 -0.24 12.91
C ASN A 211 -2.52 -0.56 14.38
N PHE A 212 -1.56 -0.86 15.25
CA PHE A 212 -1.79 -1.06 16.69
C PHE A 212 -1.96 0.25 17.49
N CYS A 213 -1.70 1.40 16.87
CA CYS A 213 -1.91 2.70 17.50
C CYS A 213 -3.41 3.03 17.64
N GLU A 214 -3.81 3.57 18.80
CA GLU A 214 -5.23 3.85 19.11
C GLU A 214 -5.86 4.93 18.20
N TYR A 215 -5.06 5.81 17.60
CA TYR A 215 -5.52 6.91 16.78
C TYR A 215 -4.74 6.94 15.46
N MET A 216 -5.31 6.32 14.42
CA MET A 216 -4.77 6.42 13.05
C MET A 216 -5.83 7.00 12.11
N PRO A 217 -5.62 8.21 11.55
CA PRO A 217 -6.46 8.77 10.50
C PRO A 217 -6.41 7.79 9.32
N CYS A 218 -7.55 7.25 8.89
CA CYS A 218 -7.72 6.20 7.86
C CYS A 218 -7.94 4.76 8.35
N VAL A 219 -7.46 4.36 9.54
CA VAL A 219 -7.71 3.01 10.08
C VAL A 219 -8.97 2.99 10.96
N ASN A 220 -9.13 3.99 11.84
CA ASN A 220 -10.16 3.97 12.88
C ASN A 220 -11.50 4.62 12.50
N SER A 221 -11.70 5.07 11.25
CA SER A 221 -13.01 5.61 10.82
C SER A 221 -14.10 4.55 10.68
N SER A 222 -13.76 3.27 10.89
CA SER A 222 -14.67 2.12 10.86
C SER A 222 -15.05 1.58 12.26
N LYS A 223 -14.79 2.30 13.37
CA LYS A 223 -15.50 2.01 14.63
C LYS A 223 -16.95 2.51 14.54
N SER A 224 -17.68 1.81 13.68
CA SER A 224 -19.10 1.54 13.64
C SER A 224 -19.91 2.24 14.75
N THR A 225 -20.36 3.45 14.46
CA THR A 225 -21.59 4.01 15.02
C THR A 225 -22.80 3.08 14.81
N ASN A 226 -22.69 2.03 13.96
CA ASN A 226 -23.72 0.99 13.82
C ASN A 226 -23.79 0.04 15.03
N VAL A 227 -22.74 -0.15 15.84
CA VAL A 227 -22.86 -0.95 17.07
C VAL A 227 -23.72 -0.21 18.11
N LEU A 228 -23.59 1.12 18.20
CA LEU A 228 -24.44 1.93 19.09
C LEU A 228 -25.90 1.96 18.62
N LEU A 229 -26.14 2.01 17.29
CA LEU A 229 -27.48 1.93 16.70
C LEU A 229 -28.14 0.55 16.87
N LEU A 230 -27.39 -0.55 16.78
CA LEU A 230 -27.89 -1.90 17.05
C LEU A 230 -28.28 -2.09 18.53
N ILE A 231 -27.52 -1.52 19.46
CA ILE A 231 -27.86 -1.55 20.88
C ILE A 231 -29.15 -0.73 21.14
N LEU A 232 -29.29 0.45 20.53
CA LEU A 232 -30.50 1.29 20.65
C LEU A 232 -31.76 0.66 20.02
N PHE A 233 -31.62 -0.11 18.93
CA PHE A 233 -32.76 -0.83 18.33
C PHE A 233 -33.22 -2.05 19.14
N CYS A 234 -32.33 -2.68 19.91
CA CYS A 234 -32.72 -3.77 20.81
C CYS A 234 -33.51 -3.27 22.03
N PHE A 235 -33.23 -2.07 22.54
CA PHE A 235 -33.95 -1.50 23.69
C PHE A 235 -35.32 -0.89 23.33
N THR A 236 -35.55 -0.48 22.09
CA THR A 236 -36.84 0.09 21.65
C THR A 236 -37.88 -0.94 21.23
N ARG A 237 -37.51 -2.24 21.14
CA ARG A 237 -38.46 -3.35 20.94
C ARG A 237 -38.90 -4.06 22.23
N PHE A 238 -38.35 -3.68 23.38
CA PHE A 238 -38.63 -4.29 24.68
C PHE A 238 -39.38 -3.36 25.66
N PHE A 239 -39.89 -2.23 25.18
CA PHE A 239 -40.83 -1.37 25.90
C PHE A 239 -42.06 -1.09 25.05
#